data_AF-A0AAF1D5M4-F1
#
_entry.id   AF-A0AAF1D5M4-F1
#
_cell.length_a   1.000
_cell.length_b   1.000
_cell.length_c   1.000
_cell.angle_alpha   90.00
_cell.angle_beta   90.00
_cell.angle_gamma   90.00
#
_symmetry.space_group_name_H-M   'P 1'
#
loop_
_entity.id
_entity.type
_entity.pdbx_description
1 polymer ?
#
loop_
_entity_poly.entity_id
_entity_poly.type
_entity_poly.pdbx_seq_one_letter_code
_entity_poly.pdbx_strand_id
1 'polypeptide(L)'
;MKRIFVACTLMASFSAAEAQLYSFPAPAMTVADCRAGQVWMRRSNGLPYCDTPIPPAPPPPPCCAPPPPPACQYSPGAYSIAIGDMGQCTADGGCEGKGYQILWGGSVVASQMWSGYMEWPELNSLASAGIDASGYRVGTNKASYLSNGNNMGLGVYEVCRK
;
A
#
# COMPACT_ATOMS: atom_id res chain seq x y z
N MET A 1 56.79 -58.68 58.06
CA MET A 1 57.19 -59.60 56.96
C MET A 1 56.12 -60.67 56.82
N LYS A 2 55.64 -60.93 55.58
CA LYS A 2 54.99 -62.19 55.08
C LYS A 2 53.76 -62.71 55.86
N ARG A 3 52.63 -63.16 55.30
CA ARG A 3 52.11 -63.41 53.95
C ARG A 3 50.59 -63.59 54.09
N ILE A 4 49.88 -63.27 53.02
CA ILE A 4 48.44 -63.46 52.78
C ILE A 4 48.14 -64.94 52.48
N PHE A 5 47.01 -65.46 52.95
CA PHE A 5 45.93 -66.12 52.17
C PHE A 5 44.97 -66.85 53.11
N VAL A 6 43.74 -66.34 53.27
CA VAL A 6 42.57 -67.15 53.63
C VAL A 6 41.37 -66.56 52.89
N ALA A 7 40.76 -67.37 52.02
CA ALA A 7 39.52 -67.05 51.34
C ALA A 7 38.35 -67.19 52.33
N CYS A 8 37.56 -66.13 52.50
CA CYS A 8 36.28 -66.18 53.20
C CYS A 8 35.16 -65.85 52.21
N THR A 9 34.48 -66.87 51.75
CA THR A 9 33.14 -66.79 51.15
C THR A 9 32.16 -66.23 52.18
N LEU A 10 31.69 -65.01 51.97
CA LEU A 10 30.57 -64.44 52.71
C LEU A 10 29.34 -64.45 51.80
N MET A 11 28.44 -65.39 52.09
CA MET A 11 27.07 -65.42 51.55
C MET A 11 26.34 -64.15 52.00
N ALA A 12 25.92 -63.34 51.04
CA ALA A 12 25.09 -62.16 51.29
C ALA A 12 23.68 -62.62 51.68
N SER A 13 23.33 -62.45 52.96
CA SER A 13 21.95 -62.55 53.43
C SER A 13 21.23 -61.25 53.08
N PHE A 14 20.34 -61.29 52.08
CA PHE A 14 19.48 -60.16 51.73
C PHE A 14 18.28 -60.15 52.69
N SER A 15 18.21 -59.14 53.56
CA SER A 15 16.97 -58.79 54.26
C SER A 15 16.37 -57.58 53.55
N ALA A 16 15.40 -57.83 52.66
CA ALA A 16 14.58 -56.80 52.06
C ALA A 16 13.63 -56.24 53.13
N ALA A 17 13.96 -55.09 53.70
CA ALA A 17 13.02 -54.31 54.49
C ALA A 17 12.08 -53.59 53.52
N GLU A 18 10.83 -54.06 53.42
CA GLU A 18 9.77 -53.38 52.66
C GLU A 18 9.41 -52.06 53.35
N ALA A 19 9.98 -50.95 52.86
CA ALA A 19 9.48 -49.62 53.18
C ALA A 19 8.18 -49.39 52.41
N GLN A 20 7.03 -49.63 53.04
CA GLN A 20 5.73 -49.31 52.48
C GLN A 20 5.54 -47.78 52.46
N LEU A 21 5.62 -47.19 51.27
CA LEU A 21 5.25 -45.79 51.03
C LEU A 21 3.74 -45.64 51.20
N TYR A 22 3.30 -45.18 52.36
CA TYR A 22 1.92 -44.73 52.56
C TYR A 22 1.72 -43.39 51.84
N SER A 23 1.19 -43.45 50.62
CA SER A 23 0.71 -42.27 49.88
C SER A 23 -0.73 -41.97 50.31
N PHE A 24 -0.92 -41.02 51.21
CA PHE A 24 -2.25 -40.45 51.43
C PHE A 24 -2.60 -39.56 50.22
N PRO A 25 -3.75 -39.75 49.56
CA PRO A 25 -4.18 -38.82 48.53
C PRO A 25 -4.38 -37.44 49.18
N ALA A 26 -3.60 -36.45 48.75
CA ALA A 26 -3.85 -35.08 49.15
C ALA A 26 -5.29 -34.71 48.79
N PRO A 27 -6.07 -34.06 49.68
CA PRO A 27 -7.41 -33.61 49.35
C PRO A 27 -7.33 -32.74 48.09
N ALA A 28 -8.29 -32.93 47.17
CA ALA A 28 -8.37 -32.14 45.95
C ALA A 28 -8.36 -30.66 46.34
N MET A 29 -7.29 -29.94 45.99
CA MET A 29 -7.27 -28.50 46.11
C MET A 29 -8.46 -27.99 45.30
N THR A 30 -9.46 -27.41 45.96
CA THR A 30 -10.60 -26.83 45.27
C THR A 30 -10.05 -25.71 44.40
N VAL A 31 -10.01 -25.94 43.09
CA VAL A 31 -9.86 -24.87 42.12
C VAL A 31 -11.03 -23.94 42.42
N ALA A 32 -10.75 -22.76 42.97
CA ALA A 32 -11.79 -21.81 43.31
C ALA A 32 -12.51 -21.43 42.02
N ASP A 33 -13.67 -22.03 41.76
CA ASP A 33 -14.46 -21.67 40.58
C ASP A 33 -14.79 -20.18 40.68
N CYS A 34 -14.42 -19.45 39.63
CA CYS A 34 -14.74 -18.04 39.54
C CYS A 34 -16.25 -17.85 39.60
N ARG A 35 -16.71 -16.73 40.18
CA ARG A 35 -18.14 -16.43 40.21
C ARG A 35 -18.69 -16.35 38.78
N ALA A 36 -19.98 -16.63 38.60
CA ALA A 36 -20.62 -16.55 37.29
C ALA A 36 -20.30 -15.21 36.59
N GLY A 37 -19.79 -15.28 35.36
CA GLY A 37 -19.37 -14.11 34.57
C GLY A 37 -17.88 -13.73 34.71
N GLN A 38 -17.13 -14.40 35.57
CA GLN A 38 -15.68 -14.22 35.72
C GLN A 38 -14.92 -15.41 35.11
N VAL A 39 -13.71 -15.14 34.62
CA VAL A 39 -12.78 -16.14 34.08
C VAL A 39 -11.46 -16.07 34.84
N TRP A 40 -10.73 -17.19 34.86
CA TRP A 40 -9.38 -17.24 35.39
C TRP A 40 -8.44 -16.42 34.51
N MET A 41 -7.84 -15.39 35.09
CA MET A 41 -6.81 -14.55 34.48
C MET A 41 -5.50 -14.65 35.25
N ARG A 42 -4.38 -14.27 34.63
CA ARG A 42 -3.06 -14.23 35.27
C ARG A 42 -2.64 -12.79 35.48
N ARG A 43 -2.23 -12.47 36.71
CA ARG A 43 -1.56 -11.20 37.03
C ARG A 43 -0.14 -11.18 36.46
N SER A 44 0.46 -10.00 36.40
CA SER A 44 1.87 -9.80 36.01
C SER A 44 2.87 -10.56 36.89
N ASN A 45 2.50 -10.86 38.15
CA ASN A 45 3.28 -11.67 39.08
C ASN A 45 3.03 -13.19 38.96
N GLY A 46 2.28 -13.64 37.94
CA GLY A 46 2.03 -15.05 37.65
C GLY A 46 0.93 -15.72 38.49
N LEU A 47 0.36 -15.02 39.49
CA LEU A 47 -0.70 -15.58 40.31
C LEU A 47 -2.05 -15.58 39.56
N PRO A 48 -2.80 -16.70 39.62
CA PRO A 48 -4.12 -16.77 39.01
C PRO A 48 -5.14 -16.00 39.87
N TYR A 49 -6.07 -15.29 39.22
CA TYR A 49 -7.17 -14.59 39.88
C TYR A 49 -8.42 -14.58 38.98
N CYS A 50 -9.60 -14.35 39.56
CA CYS A 50 -10.85 -14.24 38.81
C CYS A 50 -11.13 -12.79 38.41
N ASP A 51 -11.40 -12.54 37.14
CA ASP A 51 -11.77 -11.22 36.63
C ASP A 51 -12.80 -11.31 35.49
N THR A 52 -13.40 -10.18 35.13
CA THR A 52 -14.28 -10.09 33.96
C THR A 52 -13.45 -9.91 32.68
N PRO A 53 -13.80 -10.59 31.57
CA PRO A 53 -13.13 -10.36 30.29
C PRO A 53 -13.30 -8.90 29.88
N ILE A 54 -12.19 -8.19 29.75
CA ILE A 54 -12.18 -6.83 29.21
C ILE A 54 -12.58 -6.95 27.73
N PRO A 55 -13.65 -6.28 27.28
CA PRO A 55 -14.00 -6.29 25.87
C PRO A 55 -12.82 -5.72 25.06
N PRO A 56 -12.52 -6.28 23.88
CA PRO A 56 -11.45 -5.75 23.04
C PRO A 56 -11.73 -4.27 22.75
N ALA A 57 -10.68 -3.46 22.81
CA ALA A 57 -10.80 -2.05 22.46
C ALA A 57 -11.39 -1.94 21.04
N PRO A 58 -12.32 -1.00 20.78
CA PRO A 58 -12.83 -0.79 19.45
C PRO A 58 -11.66 -0.48 18.49
N PRO A 59 -11.70 -0.96 17.24
CA PRO A 59 -10.65 -0.69 16.28
C PRO A 59 -10.46 0.83 16.13
N PRO A 60 -9.22 1.32 16.01
CA PRO A 60 -8.99 2.74 15.76
C PRO A 60 -9.75 3.16 14.48
N PRO A 61 -10.36 4.36 14.45
CA PRO A 61 -10.98 4.88 13.23
C PRO A 61 -9.92 4.93 12.13
N PRO A 62 -10.27 4.66 10.85
CA PRO A 62 -9.34 4.75 9.73
C PRO A 62 -8.86 6.20 9.59
N CYS A 63 -7.77 6.52 10.26
CA CYS A 63 -7.12 7.81 10.19
C CYS A 63 -6.36 7.87 8.86
N CYS A 64 -6.94 8.59 7.91
CA CYS A 64 -6.30 9.03 6.68
C CYS A 64 -6.05 7.89 5.66
N ALA A 65 -7.10 7.51 4.92
CA ALA A 65 -6.84 7.05 3.56
C ALA A 65 -6.05 8.16 2.83
N PRO A 66 -4.87 7.88 2.26
CA PRO A 66 -4.15 8.87 1.46
C PRO A 66 -5.08 9.39 0.36
N PRO A 67 -5.07 10.70 0.02
CA PRO A 67 -5.83 11.17 -1.13
C PRO A 67 -5.45 10.31 -2.35
N PRO A 68 -6.43 9.84 -3.15
CA PRO A 68 -6.13 9.13 -4.38
C PRO A 68 -5.14 9.97 -5.20
N PRO A 69 -4.16 9.37 -5.87
CA PRO A 69 -3.30 10.14 -6.76
C PRO A 69 -4.22 10.87 -7.76
N PRO A 70 -4.00 12.17 -8.06
CA PRO A 70 -4.66 12.81 -9.18
C PRO A 70 -4.10 12.21 -10.47
N ALA A 71 -4.56 11.01 -10.80
CA ALA A 71 -4.34 10.36 -12.07
C ALA A 71 -5.19 11.11 -13.09
N CYS A 72 -4.56 11.51 -14.19
CA CYS A 72 -5.16 12.07 -15.40
C CYS A 72 -6.45 12.85 -15.18
N GLN A 73 -6.33 14.18 -15.05
CA GLN A 73 -7.49 15.04 -14.89
C GLN A 73 -7.99 15.54 -16.24
N TYR A 74 -9.31 15.67 -16.35
CA TYR A 74 -9.92 16.43 -17.42
C TYR A 74 -11.10 17.24 -16.90
N SER A 75 -11.02 18.53 -17.14
CA SER A 75 -12.09 19.48 -16.91
C SER A 75 -11.93 20.59 -17.95
N PRO A 76 -12.90 20.79 -18.85
CA PRO A 76 -12.81 21.81 -19.89
C PRO A 76 -12.45 23.17 -19.28
N GLY A 77 -11.40 23.80 -19.80
CA GLY A 77 -10.92 25.10 -19.33
C GLY A 77 -10.13 25.10 -18.02
N ALA A 78 -10.02 23.98 -17.30
CA ALA A 78 -9.24 23.88 -16.06
C ALA A 78 -8.10 22.86 -16.12
N TYR A 79 -8.35 21.69 -16.70
CA TYR A 79 -7.40 20.58 -16.81
C TYR A 79 -7.52 19.94 -18.19
N SER A 80 -6.56 20.20 -19.08
CA SER A 80 -6.52 19.57 -20.40
C SER A 80 -5.17 19.76 -21.08
N ILE A 81 -4.85 18.88 -22.01
CA ILE A 81 -3.79 19.09 -22.98
C ILE A 81 -4.44 19.24 -24.35
N ALA A 82 -4.15 20.32 -25.06
CA ALA A 82 -4.52 20.49 -26.45
C ALA A 82 -3.28 20.25 -27.33
N ILE A 83 -3.39 19.48 -28.41
CA ILE A 83 -2.33 19.23 -29.39
C ILE A 83 -2.92 19.41 -30.78
N GLY A 84 -2.29 20.21 -31.63
CA GLY A 84 -2.77 20.44 -33.00
C GLY A 84 -2.55 21.88 -33.45
N ASP A 85 -3.48 22.37 -34.23
CA ASP A 85 -3.52 23.75 -34.72
C ASP A 85 -3.50 24.79 -33.57
N MET A 86 -2.58 25.75 -33.66
CA MET A 86 -2.32 26.78 -32.64
C MET A 86 -2.05 28.14 -33.30
N GLY A 87 -2.21 29.20 -32.52
CA GLY A 87 -2.05 30.59 -32.97
C GLY A 87 -3.31 31.14 -33.63
N GLN A 88 -3.16 32.16 -34.48
CA GLN A 88 -4.28 32.70 -35.24
C GLN A 88 -4.68 31.73 -36.35
N CYS A 89 -5.93 31.28 -36.29
CA CYS A 89 -6.54 30.41 -37.28
C CYS A 89 -7.50 31.22 -38.14
N THR A 90 -7.37 31.09 -39.45
CA THR A 90 -8.34 31.66 -40.41
C THR A 90 -9.24 30.55 -40.95
N ALA A 91 -10.46 30.90 -41.34
CA ALA A 91 -11.42 29.93 -41.88
C ALA A 91 -10.88 29.20 -43.12
N ASP A 92 -10.12 29.90 -43.96
CA ASP A 92 -9.69 29.42 -45.28
C ASP A 92 -8.18 29.19 -45.42
N GLY A 93 -7.35 29.83 -44.60
CA GLY A 93 -5.88 29.86 -44.78
C GLY A 93 -5.08 29.01 -43.79
N GLY A 94 -5.76 28.26 -42.92
CA GLY A 94 -5.11 27.47 -41.90
C GLY A 94 -4.75 28.27 -40.64
N CYS A 95 -3.94 27.67 -39.77
CA CYS A 95 -3.42 28.28 -38.54
C CYS A 95 -1.93 28.61 -38.63
N GLU A 96 -1.51 29.68 -37.94
CA GLU A 96 -0.12 30.18 -37.85
C GLU A 96 0.90 29.09 -37.53
N GLY A 97 0.52 28.13 -36.69
CA GLY A 97 1.40 27.03 -36.32
C GLY A 97 0.66 25.83 -35.79
N LYS A 98 1.46 24.84 -35.42
CA LYS A 98 1.03 23.61 -34.74
C LYS A 98 1.74 23.54 -33.40
N GLY A 99 1.12 22.96 -32.39
CA GLY A 99 1.69 23.02 -31.05
C GLY A 99 0.94 22.20 -30.02
N TYR A 100 1.32 22.44 -28.77
CA TYR A 100 0.57 21.97 -27.62
C TYR A 100 0.38 23.06 -26.57
N GLN A 101 -0.66 22.90 -25.76
CA GLN A 101 -0.93 23.73 -24.59
C GLN A 101 -1.43 22.85 -23.44
N ILE A 102 -0.89 23.07 -22.25
CA ILE A 102 -1.28 22.38 -21.02
C ILE A 102 -2.00 23.38 -20.12
N LEU A 103 -3.27 23.09 -19.81
CA LEU A 103 -4.04 23.78 -18.78
C LEU A 103 -4.00 22.98 -17.48
N TRP A 104 -3.65 23.65 -16.38
CA TRP A 104 -3.70 23.10 -15.04
C TRP A 104 -4.25 24.15 -14.06
N GLY A 105 -5.35 23.82 -13.38
CA GLY A 105 -6.03 24.76 -12.48
C GLY A 105 -6.55 26.01 -13.18
N GLY A 106 -6.86 25.95 -14.48
CA GLY A 106 -7.34 27.08 -15.27
C GLY A 106 -6.25 27.99 -15.83
N SER A 107 -4.98 27.66 -15.61
CA SER A 107 -3.84 28.42 -16.13
C SER A 107 -3.03 27.59 -17.12
N VAL A 108 -2.45 28.26 -18.11
CA VAL A 108 -1.50 27.64 -19.03
C VAL A 108 -0.18 27.44 -18.28
N VAL A 109 0.23 26.20 -18.08
CA VAL A 109 1.47 25.85 -17.36
C VAL A 109 2.62 25.50 -18.27
N ALA A 110 2.32 25.06 -19.50
CA ALA A 110 3.31 24.88 -20.55
C ALA A 110 2.63 24.98 -21.91
N SER A 111 3.34 25.52 -22.89
CA SER A 111 2.93 25.50 -24.27
C SER A 111 4.13 25.62 -25.18
N GLN A 112 3.99 25.11 -26.39
CA GLN A 112 4.97 25.32 -27.45
C GLN A 112 4.25 25.34 -28.80
N MET A 113 4.75 26.15 -29.71
CA MET A 113 4.25 26.26 -31.08
C MET A 113 5.42 26.21 -32.06
N TRP A 114 5.18 25.52 -33.17
CA TRP A 114 6.09 25.41 -34.31
C TRP A 114 5.38 25.95 -35.55
N SER A 115 6.12 26.70 -36.36
CA SER A 115 5.66 27.23 -37.64
C SER A 115 6.10 26.33 -38.79
N GLY A 116 5.33 26.32 -39.86
CA GLY A 116 5.64 25.57 -41.08
C GLY A 116 4.82 24.29 -41.22
N TYR A 117 5.08 23.57 -42.31
CA TYR A 117 4.42 22.30 -42.58
C TYR A 117 4.92 21.24 -41.60
N MET A 118 3.97 20.55 -40.96
CA MET A 118 4.26 19.46 -40.02
C MET A 118 3.14 18.45 -40.12
N GLU A 119 3.50 17.18 -40.19
CA GLU A 119 2.54 16.08 -40.20
C GLU A 119 2.14 15.70 -38.77
N TRP A 120 0.96 15.09 -38.62
CA TRP A 120 0.44 14.68 -37.32
C TRP A 120 1.42 13.78 -36.50
N PRO A 121 2.12 12.79 -37.09
CA PRO A 121 3.07 11.97 -36.33
C PRO A 121 4.27 12.77 -35.82
N GLU A 122 4.78 13.72 -36.62
CA GLU A 122 5.88 14.59 -36.23
C GLU A 122 5.46 15.52 -35.10
N LEU A 123 4.28 16.15 -35.22
CA LEU A 123 3.73 16.98 -34.17
C LEU A 123 3.57 16.20 -32.87
N ASN A 124 2.98 15.00 -32.91
CA ASN A 124 2.81 14.20 -31.70
C ASN A 124 4.15 13.86 -31.05
N SER A 125 5.19 13.58 -31.83
CA SER A 125 6.51 13.31 -31.29
C SER A 125 7.09 14.52 -30.56
N LEU A 126 7.06 15.70 -31.19
CA LEU A 126 7.56 16.95 -30.60
C LEU A 126 6.72 17.40 -29.40
N ALA A 127 5.39 17.36 -29.52
CA ALA A 127 4.46 17.70 -28.46
C ALA A 127 4.63 16.76 -27.27
N SER A 128 4.72 15.44 -27.49
CA SER A 128 4.92 14.49 -26.39
C SER A 128 6.23 14.74 -25.67
N ALA A 129 7.32 15.04 -26.38
CA ALA A 129 8.60 15.39 -25.77
C ALA A 129 8.52 16.68 -24.93
N GLY A 130 7.88 17.73 -25.43
CA GLY A 130 7.71 18.99 -24.71
C GLY A 130 6.80 18.86 -23.48
N ILE A 131 5.69 18.13 -23.62
CA ILE A 131 4.76 17.81 -22.53
C ILE A 131 5.50 17.00 -21.45
N ASP A 132 6.25 15.99 -21.86
CA ASP A 132 7.03 15.16 -20.96
C ASP A 132 8.09 15.95 -20.19
N ALA A 133 8.77 16.90 -20.84
CA ALA A 133 9.74 17.79 -20.23
C ALA A 133 9.12 18.75 -19.20
N SER A 134 7.82 19.06 -19.33
CA SER A 134 7.07 19.91 -18.39
C SER A 134 6.54 19.19 -17.14
N GLY A 135 6.83 17.89 -16.98
CA GLY A 135 6.37 17.10 -15.82
C GLY A 135 4.93 16.58 -15.96
N TYR A 136 4.38 16.60 -17.17
CA TYR A 136 3.07 16.07 -17.50
C TYR A 136 3.20 14.94 -18.53
N ARG A 137 2.10 14.23 -18.77
CA ARG A 137 1.96 13.30 -19.90
C ARG A 137 0.55 13.37 -20.46
N VAL A 138 0.41 13.03 -21.73
CA VAL A 138 -0.87 12.92 -22.43
C VAL A 138 -1.64 11.70 -21.90
N GLY A 139 -2.88 11.91 -21.48
CA GLY A 139 -3.82 10.84 -21.10
C GLY A 139 -4.79 10.50 -22.23
N THR A 140 -6.00 10.07 -21.87
CA THR A 140 -7.01 9.65 -22.85
C THR A 140 -7.44 10.83 -23.73
N ASN A 141 -7.68 10.59 -25.02
CA ASN A 141 -8.32 11.60 -25.88
C ASN A 141 -9.78 11.81 -25.45
N LYS A 142 -10.20 13.08 -25.38
CA LYS A 142 -11.55 13.49 -24.96
C LYS A 142 -12.31 14.17 -26.08
N ALA A 143 -11.61 14.85 -26.98
CA ALA A 143 -12.19 15.44 -28.18
C ALA A 143 -11.18 15.47 -29.31
N SER A 144 -11.70 15.42 -30.53
CA SER A 144 -10.94 15.64 -31.75
C SER A 144 -11.74 16.55 -32.66
N TYR A 145 -11.17 17.69 -33.02
CA TYR A 145 -11.74 18.63 -33.98
C TYR A 145 -11.19 18.30 -35.36
N LEU A 146 -12.08 18.21 -36.34
CA LEU A 146 -11.76 17.69 -37.67
C LEU A 146 -10.80 18.60 -38.43
N SER A 147 -9.85 17.96 -39.12
CA SER A 147 -9.09 18.56 -40.22
C SER A 147 -10.03 18.87 -41.39
N ASN A 148 -9.82 19.99 -42.07
CA ASN A 148 -10.56 20.38 -43.28
C ASN A 148 -9.64 20.55 -44.52
N GLY A 149 -8.48 19.89 -44.53
CA GLY A 149 -7.48 19.99 -45.59
C GLY A 149 -6.55 21.21 -45.48
N ASN A 150 -7.03 22.33 -44.91
CA ASN A 150 -6.21 23.52 -44.63
C ASN A 150 -5.70 23.57 -43.18
N ASN A 151 -6.30 22.76 -42.31
CA ASN A 151 -6.00 22.62 -40.89
C ASN A 151 -5.81 21.14 -40.56
N MET A 152 -4.92 20.81 -39.63
CA MET A 152 -4.72 19.41 -39.20
C MET A 152 -5.73 18.97 -38.14
N GLY A 153 -6.45 19.93 -37.55
CA GLY A 153 -7.36 19.71 -36.45
C GLY A 153 -6.69 19.90 -35.09
N LEU A 154 -7.45 19.58 -34.05
CA LEU A 154 -7.05 19.76 -32.66
C LEU A 154 -7.50 18.55 -31.84
N GLY A 155 -6.57 17.88 -31.18
CA GLY A 155 -6.85 16.85 -30.20
C GLY A 155 -6.84 17.44 -28.79
N VAL A 156 -7.85 17.10 -27.99
CA VAL A 156 -7.92 17.46 -26.57
C VAL A 156 -7.83 16.19 -25.74
N TYR A 157 -6.93 16.18 -24.77
CA TYR A 157 -6.56 15.03 -23.98
C TYR A 157 -6.60 15.34 -22.47
N GLU A 158 -6.69 14.28 -21.68
CA GLU A 158 -6.49 14.37 -20.22
C GLU A 158 -5.05 14.79 -19.91
N VAL A 159 -4.89 15.60 -18.86
CA VAL A 159 -3.59 16.01 -18.34
C VAL A 159 -3.23 15.11 -17.15
N CYS A 160 -2.19 14.30 -17.28
CA CYS A 160 -1.69 13.49 -16.19
C CYS A 160 -0.39 14.08 -15.66
N ARG A 161 -0.25 14.20 -14.34
CA ARG A 161 1.04 14.54 -13.72
C ARG A 161 1.96 13.32 -13.72
N LYS A 162 3.24 13.56 -13.97
CA LYS A 162 4.31 12.59 -13.73
C LYS A 162 4.71 12.59 -12.26
#